data_AF-A0A6A6CGR5-F1
#
_entry.id   AF-A0A6A6CGR5-F1
#
_cell.length_a   1.000
_cell.length_b   1.000
_cell.length_c   1.000
_cell.angle_alpha   90.00
_cell.angle_beta   90.00
_cell.angle_gamma   90.00
#
_symmetry.space_group_name_H-M   'P 1'
#
loop_
_entity.id
_entity.type
_entity.pdbx_description
1 polymer ?
#
loop_
_entity_poly.entity_id
_entity_poly.type
_entity_poly.pdbx_seq_one_letter_code
_entity_poly.pdbx_strand_id
1 'polypeptide(L)'
;MTLQERFNELNRQMARHKAEQGNWASRKQTCIGNIQSLQNQNIDPNNLNARHRHRHELTAWRNRLNEAREKLADLNDLMNRKHGQMQEIQQKLSAHRRQQQPHHRG
;
A
#
# COMPACT_ATOMS: atom_id res chain seq x y z
N MET A 1 17.79 1.00 -22.54
CA MET A 1 17.62 1.31 -21.12
C MET A 1 18.76 0.69 -20.33
N THR A 2 19.55 1.49 -19.61
CA THR A 2 20.70 1.03 -18.81
C THR A 2 20.26 0.42 -17.48
N LEU A 3 21.15 -0.32 -16.81
CA LEU A 3 20.88 -0.83 -15.45
C LEU A 3 20.61 0.29 -14.45
N GLN A 4 21.26 1.45 -14.62
CA GLN A 4 21.04 2.62 -13.77
C GLN A 4 19.66 3.23 -14.00
N GLU A 5 19.22 3.34 -15.27
CA GLU A 5 17.86 3.81 -15.60
C GLU A 5 16.79 2.87 -15.03
N ARG A 6 16.99 1.56 -15.15
CA ARG A 6 16.06 0.56 -14.59
C ARG A 6 15.99 0.62 -13.06
N PHE A 7 17.11 0.84 -12.39
CA PHE A 7 17.16 1.04 -10.93
C PHE A 7 16.42 2.32 -10.51
N ASN A 8 16.65 3.43 -11.23
CA ASN A 8 15.97 4.69 -10.95
C ASN A 8 14.45 4.59 -11.16
N GLU A 9 14.00 3.89 -12.20
CA GLU A 9 12.59 3.67 -12.46
C GLU A 9 11.92 2.82 -11.37
N LEU A 10 12.56 1.74 -10.92
CA LEU A 10 12.07 0.95 -9.80
C LEU A 10 11.95 1.76 -8.51
N ASN A 11 12.92 2.64 -8.23
CA ASN A 11 12.84 3.56 -7.09
C ASN A 11 11.65 4.50 -7.17
N ARG A 12 11.35 5.05 -8.36
CA ARG A 12 10.17 5.89 -8.57
C ARG A 12 8.87 5.10 -8.36
N GLN A 13 8.80 3.88 -8.87
CA GLN A 13 7.65 2.99 -8.64
C GLN A 13 7.45 2.70 -7.16
N MET A 14 8.53 2.35 -6.43
CA MET A 14 8.49 2.13 -4.98
C MET A 14 7.99 3.35 -4.21
N ALA A 15 8.44 4.55 -4.57
CA ALA A 15 7.97 5.79 -3.94
C ALA A 15 6.47 6.01 -4.16
N ARG A 16 5.97 5.74 -5.38
CA ARG A 16 4.53 5.82 -5.70
C ARG A 16 3.72 4.81 -4.91
N HIS A 17 4.15 3.55 -4.86
CA HIS A 17 3.47 2.51 -4.09
C HIS A 17 3.45 2.81 -2.60
N LYS A 18 4.53 3.37 -2.04
CA LYS A 18 4.57 3.81 -0.64
C LYS A 18 3.57 4.93 -0.37
N ALA A 19 3.45 5.90 -1.27
CA ALA A 19 2.44 6.95 -1.16
C ALA A 19 1.02 6.35 -1.24
N GLU A 20 0.80 5.40 -2.15
CA GLU A 20 -0.48 4.70 -2.28
C GLU A 20 -0.85 3.90 -1.02
N GLN A 21 0.12 3.20 -0.42
CA GLN A 21 -0.06 2.54 0.88
C GLN A 21 -0.48 3.53 1.96
N GLY A 22 0.13 4.72 2.02
CA GLY A 22 -0.27 5.78 2.93
C GLY A 22 -1.73 6.20 2.73
N ASN A 23 -2.16 6.36 1.48
CA ASN A 23 -3.54 6.71 1.15
C ASN A 23 -4.53 5.63 1.60
N TRP A 24 -4.24 4.35 1.33
CA TRP A 24 -5.09 3.25 1.76
C TRP A 24 -5.09 3.04 3.27
N ALA A 25 -3.98 3.29 3.95
CA ALA A 25 -3.90 3.28 5.41
C ALA A 25 -4.79 4.38 6.01
N SER A 26 -4.77 5.59 5.44
CA SER A 26 -5.67 6.66 5.83
C SER A 26 -7.15 6.29 5.61
N ARG A 27 -7.49 5.74 4.43
CA ARG A 27 -8.85 5.25 4.13
C ARG A 27 -9.32 4.18 5.12
N LYS A 28 -8.46 3.22 5.47
CA LYS A 28 -8.73 2.20 6.50
C LYS A 28 -9.09 2.86 7.83
N GLN A 29 -8.33 3.86 8.27
CA GLN A 29 -8.60 4.56 9.52
C GLN A 29 -9.91 5.34 9.48
N THR A 30 -10.19 6.02 8.36
CA THR A 30 -11.49 6.68 8.15
C THR A 30 -12.65 5.68 8.24
N CYS A 31 -12.52 4.50 7.65
CA CYS A 31 -13.57 3.47 7.75
C CYS A 31 -13.76 2.99 9.19
N ILE A 32 -12.68 2.77 9.94
CA ILE A 32 -12.74 2.38 11.36
C ILE A 32 -13.48 3.45 12.17
N GLY A 33 -13.12 4.73 11.99
CA GLY A 33 -13.77 5.84 12.70
C GLY A 33 -15.26 5.95 12.37
N ASN A 34 -15.66 5.77 11.11
CA ASN A 34 -17.06 5.79 10.73
C ASN A 34 -17.85 4.60 11.31
N ILE A 35 -17.27 3.40 11.31
CA ILE A 35 -17.88 2.21 11.95
C ILE A 35 -18.09 2.46 13.44
N GLN A 36 -17.07 2.96 14.14
CA GLN A 36 -17.16 3.26 15.57
C GLN A 36 -18.20 4.34 15.85
N SER A 37 -18.22 5.42 15.06
CA SER A 37 -19.22 6.48 15.16
C SER A 37 -20.64 5.92 15.01
N LEU A 38 -20.89 5.11 13.97
CA LEU A 38 -22.17 4.45 13.77
C LEU A 38 -22.52 3.54 14.94
N GLN A 39 -21.62 2.68 15.40
CA GLN A 39 -21.90 1.77 16.53
C GLN A 39 -22.32 2.50 17.81
N ASN A 40 -21.93 3.76 17.99
CA ASN A 40 -22.27 4.59 19.14
C ASN A 40 -23.52 5.46 18.92
N GLN A 41 -24.13 5.45 17.72
CA GLN A 41 -25.35 6.22 17.47
C GLN A 41 -26.56 5.58 18.15
N ASN A 42 -27.29 6.39 18.91
CA ASN A 42 -28.61 6.01 19.41
C ASN A 42 -29.63 6.06 18.27
N ILE A 43 -30.06 4.90 17.82
CA ILE A 43 -31.14 4.76 16.84
C ILE A 43 -32.42 4.41 17.57
N ASP A 44 -33.47 5.21 17.35
CA ASP A 44 -34.81 4.91 17.88
C ASP A 44 -35.24 3.50 17.44
N PRO A 45 -35.54 2.59 18.39
CA PRO A 45 -35.94 1.22 18.08
C PRO A 45 -37.23 1.13 17.25
N ASN A 46 -38.12 2.13 17.36
CA ASN A 46 -39.41 2.19 16.68
C ASN A 46 -39.28 2.78 15.26
N ASN A 47 -38.17 3.46 14.95
CA ASN A 47 -37.93 3.99 13.62
C ASN A 47 -37.24 2.95 12.71
N LEU A 48 -38.05 2.11 12.07
CA LEU A 48 -37.58 1.04 11.17
C LEU A 48 -36.71 1.57 10.03
N ASN A 49 -37.04 2.74 9.47
CA ASN A 49 -36.29 3.35 8.39
C ASN A 49 -34.89 3.79 8.85
N ALA A 50 -34.79 4.42 10.03
CA ALA A 50 -33.51 4.79 10.62
C ALA A 50 -32.64 3.56 10.88
N ARG A 51 -33.21 2.48 11.45
CA ARG A 51 -32.50 1.22 11.68
C ARG A 51 -32.02 0.55 10.40
N HIS A 52 -32.83 0.58 9.35
CA HIS A 52 -32.44 0.01 8.06
C HIS A 52 -31.27 0.78 7.45
N ARG A 53 -31.36 2.12 7.38
CA ARG A 53 -30.27 2.99 6.90
C ARG A 53 -28.99 2.77 7.71
N HIS A 54 -29.11 2.74 9.03
CA HIS A 54 -27.99 2.51 9.93
C HIS A 54 -27.24 1.19 9.64
N ARG A 55 -27.98 0.08 9.48
CA ARG A 55 -27.39 -1.22 9.13
C ARG A 55 -26.77 -1.22 7.74
N HIS A 56 -27.40 -0.55 6.78
CA HIS A 56 -26.88 -0.43 5.42
C HIS A 56 -25.55 0.35 5.41
N GLU A 57 -25.50 1.50 6.08
CA GLU A 57 -24.27 2.31 6.21
C GLU A 57 -23.16 1.55 6.93
N LEU A 58 -23.48 0.85 8.02
CA LEU A 58 -22.50 0.03 8.75
C LEU A 58 -21.91 -1.07 7.85
N THR A 59 -22.75 -1.72 7.05
CA THR A 59 -22.31 -2.73 6.06
C THR A 59 -21.43 -2.10 5.00
N ALA A 60 -21.81 -0.94 4.46
CA ALA A 60 -21.03 -0.24 3.45
C ALA A 60 -19.63 0.14 3.97
N TRP A 61 -19.53 0.67 5.19
CA TRP A 61 -18.23 1.00 5.79
C TRP A 61 -17.38 -0.23 6.11
N ARG A 62 -18.01 -1.35 6.52
CA ARG A 62 -17.30 -2.63 6.70
C ARG A 62 -16.74 -3.17 5.37
N ASN A 63 -17.51 -3.08 4.29
CA ASN A 63 -17.04 -3.48 2.96
C ASN A 63 -15.86 -2.62 2.51
N ARG A 64 -15.93 -1.29 2.68
CA ARG A 64 -14.82 -0.38 2.39
C ARG A 64 -13.59 -0.66 3.24
N LEU A 65 -13.78 -1.04 4.51
CA LEU A 65 -12.70 -1.43 5.39
C LEU A 65 -12.00 -2.71 4.89
N ASN A 66 -12.77 -3.70 4.43
CA ASN A 66 -12.23 -4.93 3.86
C ASN A 66 -11.44 -4.64 2.56
N GLU A 67 -12.01 -3.85 1.65
CA GLU A 67 -11.31 -3.41 0.44
C GLU A 67 -9.98 -2.71 0.76
N ALA A 68 -9.98 -1.77 1.72
CA ALA A 68 -8.76 -1.08 2.11
C ALA A 68 -7.71 -2.04 2.71
N ARG A 69 -8.13 -3.10 3.42
CA ARG A 69 -7.22 -4.12 3.95
C ARG A 69 -6.64 -4.99 2.85
N GLU A 70 -7.46 -5.45 1.91
CA GLU A 70 -7.02 -6.23 0.75
C GLU A 70 -6.01 -5.43 -0.09
N LYS A 71 -6.31 -4.17 -0.40
CA LYS A 71 -5.40 -3.29 -1.14
C LYS A 71 -4.08 -3.05 -0.42
N LEU A 72 -4.11 -2.89 0.90
CA LEU A 72 -2.87 -2.78 1.67
C LEU A 72 -2.03 -4.07 1.63
N ALA A 73 -2.67 -5.24 1.69
CA ALA A 73 -1.98 -6.52 1.55
C ALA A 73 -1.35 -6.66 0.16
N ASP A 74 -2.11 -6.40 -0.90
CA ASP A 74 -1.62 -6.43 -2.29
C ASP A 74 -0.41 -5.51 -2.48
N LEU A 75 -0.48 -4.29 -1.95
CA LEU A 75 0.61 -3.31 -2.06
C LEU A 75 1.84 -3.73 -1.27
N ASN A 76 1.67 -4.35 -0.09
CA ASN A 76 2.79 -4.90 0.67
C ASN A 76 3.50 -6.02 -0.10
N ASP A 77 2.75 -6.94 -0.69
CA ASP A 77 3.32 -8.03 -1.49
C ASP A 77 4.00 -7.52 -2.76
N LEU A 78 3.43 -6.48 -3.40
CA LEU A 78 4.05 -5.83 -4.55
C LEU A 78 5.36 -5.15 -4.16
N MET A 79 5.37 -4.40 -3.05
CA MET A 79 6.56 -3.73 -2.52
C MET A 79 7.67 -4.73 -2.21
N ASN A 80 7.35 -5.87 -1.58
CA ASN A 80 8.32 -6.93 -1.29
C ASN A 80 8.97 -7.48 -2.57
N ARG A 81 8.16 -7.74 -3.60
CA ARG A 81 8.65 -8.20 -4.91
C ARG A 81 9.55 -7.15 -5.58
N LYS A 82 9.14 -5.88 -5.57
CA LYS A 82 9.92 -4.76 -6.13
C LYS A 82 11.23 -4.55 -5.38
N HIS A 83 11.22 -4.72 -4.07
CA HIS A 83 12.43 -4.64 -3.24
C HIS A 83 13.43 -5.74 -3.62
N GLY A 84 12.98 -6.98 -3.82
CA GLY A 84 13.83 -8.06 -4.32
C GLY A 84 14.46 -7.75 -5.69
N GLN A 85 13.66 -7.28 -6.64
CA GLN A 85 14.15 -6.86 -7.97
C GLN A 85 15.21 -5.75 -7.86
N MET A 86 15.02 -4.81 -6.93
CA MET A 86 15.95 -3.72 -6.70
C MET A 86 17.29 -4.22 -6.14
N GLN A 87 17.25 -5.15 -5.17
CA GLN A 87 18.45 -5.79 -4.63
C GLN A 87 19.24 -6.53 -5.71
N GLU A 88 18.57 -7.29 -6.58
CA GLU A 88 19.23 -7.99 -7.69
C GLU A 88 19.93 -7.01 -8.66
N ILE A 89 19.26 -5.91 -9.03
CA ILE A 89 19.84 -4.91 -9.93
C ILE A 89 21.01 -4.20 -9.26
N GLN A 90 20.91 -3.91 -7.96
CA GLN A 90 22.00 -3.32 -7.19
C GLN A 90 23.22 -4.22 -7.15
N GLN A 91 23.04 -5.54 -6.94
CA GLN A 91 24.12 -6.52 -7.01
C GLN A 91 24.78 -6.54 -8.40
N LYS A 92 23.99 -6.54 -9.48
CA LYS A 92 24.50 -6.49 -10.86
C LYS A 92 25.30 -5.22 -11.15
N LEU A 93 24.81 -4.06 -10.70
CA LEU A 93 25.52 -2.78 -10.82
C LEU A 93 26.84 -2.81 -10.06
N SER A 94 26.86 -3.31 -8.83
CA SER A 94 28.08 -3.46 -8.04
C SER A 94 29.09 -4.40 -8.72
N ALA A 95 28.65 -5.53 -9.26
CA ALA A 95 29.51 -6.46 -9.98
C ALA A 95 30.11 -5.83 -11.26
N HIS A 96 29.28 -5.15 -12.07
CA HIS A 96 29.75 -4.43 -13.26
C HIS A 96 30.79 -3.35 -12.91
N ARG A 97 30.56 -2.57 -11.84
CA ARG A 97 31.53 -1.55 -11.41
C ARG A 97 32.87 -2.15 -10.99
N ARG A 98 32.87 -3.30 -10.30
CA ARG A 98 34.10 -4.00 -9.92
C ARG A 98 34.87 -4.52 -11.13
N GLN A 99 34.17 -5.00 -12.16
CA GLN A 99 34.79 -5.49 -13.40
C GLN A 99 35.40 -4.36 -14.26
N GLN A 100 34.85 -3.14 -14.17
CA GLN A 100 35.34 -1.96 -14.88
C GLN A 100 36.49 -1.24 -14.18
N GLN A 101 36.88 -1.66 -12.96
CA GLN A 101 38.09 -1.20 -12.30
C GLN A 101 39.20 -2.22 -12.59
N PRO A 102 40.07 -2.02 -13.61
CA PRO A 102 41.26 -2.85 -13.73
C PRO A 102 42.08 -2.67 -12.46
N HIS A 103 42.55 -3.78 -11.90
CA HIS A 103 43.55 -3.75 -10.83
C HIS A 103 44.79 -2.99 -11.35
N HIS A 104 44.88 -1.70 -11.05
CA HIS A 104 46.16 -1.00 -11.01
C HIS A 104 46.92 -1.54 -9.81
N ARG A 105 47.50 -2.74 -9.95
CA ARG A 105 48.65 -3.15 -9.15
C ARG A 105 49.88 -2.65 -9.88
N GLY A 106 50.55 -1.68 -9.26
CA GLY A 106 51.92 -1.30 -9.59
C GLY A 106 52.94 -2.33 -9.14
#